data_AF-A0A059AS94-F1
#
_entry.id   AF-A0A059AS94-F1
#
_cell.length_a   1.000
_cell.length_b   1.000
_cell.length_c   1.000
_cell.angle_alpha   90.00
_cell.angle_beta   90.00
_cell.angle_gamma   90.00
#
_symmetry.space_group_name_H-M   'P 1'
#
loop_
_entity.id
_entity.type
_entity.pdbx_description
1 polymer ?
#
loop_
_entity_poly.entity_id
_entity_poly.type
_entity_poly.pdbx_seq_one_letter_code
_entity_poly.pdbx_strand_id
1 'polypeptide(L)'
;MFDPGTTIGWTFNLFSELPSDYQRKHPEVAVVDPPDAIEHLHDRQSMLQDVADLNIHDCSATVGVPKQLVIREDSQSIPREVAEAGLCLPLVAKPLVVDGTSKSHELFLAYDQSSLVELEPPLVLQEFVNHGGILFKVYVIGDFVKVVRRFSLPNISRRELSKLTGLFPFPRVSSAASSAEDADLDPGVAELPPRPLLERLAKELRHRLGLQLFNIDLIREQVNRDMYFVIDINYFPGYGKLPGYEHMFTDFLPSASKSKEKTGTMGNEFKLCMQY
;
A
#
# COMPACT_ATOMS: atom_id res chain seq x y z
N MET A 1 -27.68 3.18 -24.16
CA MET A 1 -26.58 2.22 -23.87
C MET A 1 -25.48 3.06 -23.27
N PHE A 2 -25.40 3.09 -21.94
CA PHE A 2 -24.51 3.99 -21.21
C PHE A 2 -23.12 3.37 -21.13
N ASP A 3 -22.11 4.14 -21.51
CA ASP A 3 -20.70 3.78 -21.39
C ASP A 3 -20.27 3.94 -19.91
N PRO A 4 -19.84 2.85 -19.24
CA PRO A 4 -19.38 2.90 -17.85
C PRO A 4 -18.17 3.81 -17.63
N GLY A 5 -17.34 4.03 -18.65
CA GLY A 5 -16.10 4.82 -18.55
C GLY A 5 -16.34 6.31 -18.33
N THR A 6 -17.47 6.85 -18.81
CA THR A 6 -17.75 8.28 -18.68
C THR A 6 -18.18 8.65 -17.25
N THR A 7 -18.88 7.76 -16.54
CA THR A 7 -19.48 8.04 -15.22
C THR A 7 -18.42 8.29 -14.11
N ILE A 8 -17.22 7.73 -14.25
CA ILE A 8 -16.11 7.90 -13.30
C ILE A 8 -15.38 9.25 -13.54
N GLY A 9 -15.23 9.66 -14.80
CA GLY A 9 -14.67 10.98 -15.13
C GLY A 9 -15.53 12.16 -14.61
N TRP A 10 -16.85 12.00 -14.56
CA TRP A 10 -17.75 13.01 -13.97
C TRP A 10 -17.77 13.01 -12.43
N THR A 11 -17.43 11.90 -11.77
CA THR A 11 -17.36 11.85 -10.30
C THR A 11 -16.07 12.47 -9.75
N PHE A 12 -14.96 12.43 -10.50
CA PHE A 12 -13.67 12.97 -10.05
C PHE A 12 -13.56 14.50 -10.13
N ASN A 13 -13.99 15.14 -11.21
CA ASN A 13 -14.03 16.62 -11.26
C ASN A 13 -14.99 17.18 -10.20
N LEU A 14 -16.06 16.45 -9.87
CA LEU A 14 -16.92 16.79 -8.74
C LEU A 14 -16.18 16.67 -7.40
N PHE A 15 -15.30 15.68 -7.21
CA PHE A 15 -14.58 15.45 -5.94
C PHE A 15 -13.40 16.40 -5.68
N SER A 16 -12.86 17.09 -6.68
CA SER A 16 -11.85 18.15 -6.45
C SER A 16 -12.50 19.54 -6.33
N GLU A 17 -13.56 19.82 -7.10
CA GLU A 17 -14.25 21.11 -7.08
C GLU A 17 -15.27 21.25 -5.93
N LEU A 18 -16.07 20.22 -5.62
CA LEU A 18 -17.08 20.29 -4.56
C LEU A 18 -16.48 20.50 -3.16
N PRO A 19 -15.41 19.77 -2.75
CA PRO A 19 -14.86 19.96 -1.41
C PRO A 19 -14.23 21.32 -1.26
N SER A 20 -13.57 21.85 -2.30
CA SER A 20 -12.93 23.17 -2.27
C SER A 20 -13.94 24.31 -2.06
N ASP A 21 -15.04 24.28 -2.82
CA ASP A 21 -16.11 25.28 -2.69
C ASP A 21 -16.93 25.11 -1.41
N TYR A 22 -17.20 23.88 -1.00
CA TYR A 22 -17.90 23.58 0.24
C TYR A 22 -17.07 23.98 1.46
N GLN A 23 -15.78 23.64 1.50
CA GLN A 23 -14.86 24.00 2.57
C GLN A 23 -14.66 25.51 2.69
N ARG A 24 -14.66 26.24 1.57
CA ARG A 24 -14.63 27.70 1.60
C ARG A 24 -15.90 28.31 2.22
N LYS A 25 -17.06 27.68 2.00
CA LYS A 25 -18.34 28.09 2.60
C LYS A 25 -18.52 27.60 4.04
N HIS A 26 -17.83 26.53 4.42
CA HIS A 26 -17.94 25.85 5.70
C HIS A 26 -16.56 25.60 6.35
N PRO A 27 -15.81 26.66 6.72
CA PRO A 27 -14.49 26.51 7.33
C PRO A 27 -14.50 25.74 8.66
N GLU A 28 -15.64 25.69 9.34
CA GLU A 28 -15.91 24.93 10.56
C GLU A 28 -15.89 23.40 10.34
N VAL A 29 -16.13 22.94 9.12
CA VAL A 29 -16.12 21.51 8.79
C VAL A 29 -14.68 21.04 8.65
N ALA A 30 -14.31 20.00 9.40
CA ALA A 30 -13.03 19.33 9.24
C ALA A 30 -13.06 18.43 8.00
N VAL A 31 -12.04 18.55 7.15
CA VAL A 31 -11.85 17.68 5.98
C VAL A 31 -10.78 16.66 6.34
N VAL A 32 -11.13 15.37 6.19
CA VAL A 32 -10.25 14.24 6.43
C VAL A 32 -10.46 13.23 5.30
N ASP A 33 -9.48 12.96 4.43
CA ASP A 33 -8.21 13.65 4.23
C ASP A 33 -8.32 14.78 3.18
N PRO A 34 -7.39 15.76 3.14
CA PRO A 34 -7.39 16.81 2.12
C PRO A 34 -7.31 16.25 0.69
N PRO A 35 -8.08 16.75 -0.28
CA PRO A 35 -8.07 16.25 -1.66
C PRO A 35 -6.68 16.24 -2.33
N ASP A 36 -5.88 17.28 -2.10
CA ASP A 36 -4.50 17.40 -2.59
C ASP A 36 -3.58 16.30 -2.05
N ALA A 37 -3.75 15.92 -0.77
CA ALA A 37 -3.01 14.80 -0.17
C ALA A 37 -3.41 13.45 -0.78
N ILE A 38 -4.69 13.29 -1.16
CA ILE A 38 -5.19 12.07 -1.80
C ILE A 38 -4.65 11.96 -3.23
N GLU A 39 -4.54 13.07 -3.95
CA GLU A 39 -4.06 13.10 -5.33
C GLU A 39 -2.65 12.49 -5.48
N HIS A 40 -1.79 12.68 -4.48
CA HIS A 40 -0.44 12.11 -4.46
C HIS A 40 -0.39 10.57 -4.47
N LEU A 41 -1.50 9.89 -4.16
CA LEU A 41 -1.60 8.43 -4.18
C LEU A 41 -2.01 7.84 -5.54
N HIS A 42 -2.37 8.66 -6.54
CA HIS A 42 -2.75 8.16 -7.87
C HIS A 42 -1.57 7.63 -8.69
N ASP A 43 -0.35 8.07 -8.38
CA ASP A 43 0.88 7.57 -8.98
C ASP A 43 1.59 6.63 -7.97
N ARG A 44 1.64 5.33 -8.30
CA ARG A 44 2.32 4.32 -7.46
C ARG A 44 3.81 4.63 -7.26
N GLN A 45 4.43 5.40 -8.17
CA GLN A 45 5.82 5.84 -8.05
C GLN A 45 5.99 6.82 -6.89
N SER A 46 5.22 7.90 -6.84
CA SER A 46 5.34 8.91 -5.77
C SER A 46 5.05 8.29 -4.40
N MET A 47 4.00 7.47 -4.34
CA MET A 47 3.56 6.80 -3.12
C MET A 47 4.67 5.97 -2.44
N LEU A 48 5.41 5.17 -3.21
CA LEU A 48 6.48 4.33 -2.66
C LEU A 48 7.82 5.07 -2.57
N GLN A 49 8.00 6.16 -3.32
CA GLN A 49 9.18 7.01 -3.17
C GLN A 49 9.24 7.62 -1.77
N ASP A 50 8.09 8.05 -1.23
CA ASP A 50 8.03 8.55 0.15
C ASP A 50 8.50 7.51 1.18
N VAL A 51 8.24 6.22 0.94
CA VAL A 51 8.75 5.13 1.77
C VAL A 51 10.23 4.89 1.52
N ALA A 52 10.69 4.92 0.27
CA ALA A 52 12.11 4.71 -0.04
C ALA A 52 13.00 5.79 0.59
N ASP A 53 12.49 7.01 0.71
CA ASP A 53 13.16 8.13 1.37
C ASP A 53 13.10 8.05 2.90
N LEU A 54 12.29 7.13 3.46
CA LEU A 54 12.28 6.83 4.89
C LEU A 54 13.46 5.94 5.23
N ASN A 55 14.49 6.54 5.82
CA ASN A 55 15.58 5.79 6.43
C ASN A 55 15.17 5.26 7.82
N ILE A 56 14.13 4.42 7.88
CA ILE A 56 13.69 3.80 9.13
C ILE A 56 14.60 2.61 9.42
N HIS A 57 15.62 2.91 10.21
CA HIS A 57 16.35 1.93 10.99
C HIS A 57 15.90 2.09 12.44
N ASP A 58 15.24 1.08 12.97
CA ASP A 58 15.10 0.89 14.41
C ASP A 58 16.12 -0.16 14.85
N CYS A 59 16.44 -0.21 16.14
CA CYS A 59 17.52 -1.05 16.68
C CYS A 59 17.36 -2.56 16.37
N SER A 60 16.18 -3.00 15.92
CA SER A 60 15.84 -4.39 15.64
C SER A 60 15.18 -4.64 14.27
N ALA A 61 14.92 -3.63 13.44
CA ALA A 61 14.26 -3.84 12.14
C ALA A 61 14.45 -2.66 11.17
N THR A 62 14.42 -2.96 9.87
CA THR A 62 14.49 -1.98 8.77
C THR A 62 13.27 -2.11 7.86
N VAL A 63 12.78 -0.97 7.36
CA VAL A 63 11.74 -0.91 6.34
C VAL A 63 12.33 -0.37 5.05
N GLY A 64 11.99 -0.98 3.93
CA GLY A 64 12.31 -0.47 2.60
C GLY A 64 11.17 -0.71 1.60
N VAL A 65 11.50 -0.52 0.33
CA VAL A 65 10.64 -0.86 -0.81
C VAL A 65 11.42 -1.84 -1.69
N PRO A 66 10.80 -2.89 -2.24
CA PRO A 66 11.50 -3.74 -3.20
C PRO A 66 11.92 -2.91 -4.41
N LYS A 67 13.03 -3.29 -5.04
CA LYS A 67 13.52 -2.58 -6.21
C LYS A 67 12.43 -2.54 -7.28
N GLN A 68 12.23 -1.38 -7.87
CA GLN A 68 11.15 -1.18 -8.83
C GLN A 68 11.53 -0.21 -9.94
N LEU A 69 10.82 -0.31 -11.06
CA LEU A 69 11.02 0.46 -12.27
C LEU A 69 9.65 0.85 -12.85
N VAL A 70 9.52 2.11 -13.27
CA VAL A 70 8.32 2.62 -13.94
C VAL A 70 8.54 2.59 -15.44
N ILE A 71 7.64 1.93 -16.16
CA ILE A 71 7.58 1.94 -17.62
C ILE A 71 6.36 2.75 -18.03
N ARG A 72 6.56 3.81 -18.83
CA ARG A 72 5.48 4.74 -19.18
C ARG A 72 4.83 4.46 -20.54
N GLU A 73 5.60 4.02 -21.53
CA GLU A 73 5.14 4.06 -22.93
C GLU A 73 5.44 2.77 -23.72
N ASP A 74 6.71 2.44 -23.97
CA ASP A 74 7.07 1.38 -24.92
C ASP A 74 7.17 0.00 -24.25
N SER A 75 6.34 -0.95 -24.69
CA SER A 75 6.42 -2.33 -24.19
C SER A 75 7.66 -3.06 -24.72
N GLN A 76 8.18 -2.67 -25.88
CA GLN A 76 9.34 -3.31 -26.50
C GLN A 76 10.65 -2.97 -25.79
N SER A 77 10.71 -1.83 -25.10
CA SER A 77 11.89 -1.41 -24.34
C SER A 77 11.99 -2.08 -22.97
N ILE A 78 10.89 -2.65 -22.45
CA ILE A 78 10.82 -3.20 -21.08
C ILE A 78 11.97 -4.16 -20.76
N PRO A 79 12.30 -5.19 -21.57
CA PRO A 79 13.38 -6.11 -21.23
C PRO A 79 14.74 -5.42 -21.08
N ARG A 80 15.02 -4.43 -21.95
CA ARG A 80 16.27 -3.65 -21.90
C ARG A 80 16.31 -2.79 -20.66
N GLU A 81 15.25 -2.05 -20.37
CA GLU A 81 15.19 -1.16 -19.21
C GLU A 81 15.28 -1.94 -17.89
N VAL A 82 14.64 -3.12 -17.81
CA VAL A 82 14.78 -4.03 -16.66
C VAL A 82 16.21 -4.50 -16.47
N ALA A 83 16.91 -4.85 -17.55
CA ALA A 83 18.31 -5.27 -17.50
C ALA A 83 19.25 -4.12 -17.10
N GLU A 84 19.05 -2.92 -17.65
CA GLU A 84 19.82 -1.70 -17.34
C GLU A 84 19.60 -1.25 -15.89
N ALA A 85 18.36 -1.30 -15.42
CA ALA A 85 18.04 -1.04 -14.02
C ALA A 85 18.53 -2.15 -13.08
N GLY A 86 18.86 -3.34 -13.62
CA GLY A 86 19.35 -4.50 -12.86
C GLY A 86 18.30 -5.10 -11.94
N LEU A 87 17.03 -5.15 -12.38
CA LEU A 87 15.95 -5.82 -11.66
C LEU A 87 16.06 -7.35 -11.79
N CYS A 88 15.77 -8.05 -10.70
CA CYS A 88 15.82 -9.51 -10.62
C CYS A 88 14.42 -10.13 -10.77
N LEU A 89 14.31 -11.16 -11.62
CA LEU A 89 13.08 -11.94 -11.77
C LEU A 89 12.84 -12.85 -10.54
N PRO A 90 11.58 -13.13 -10.19
CA PRO A 90 10.37 -12.73 -10.90
C PRO A 90 9.91 -11.30 -10.55
N LEU A 91 9.19 -10.65 -11.46
CA LEU A 91 8.72 -9.28 -11.31
C LEU A 91 7.19 -9.23 -11.19
N VAL A 92 6.71 -8.50 -10.19
CA VAL A 92 5.29 -8.13 -10.07
C VAL A 92 5.06 -6.90 -10.94
N ALA A 93 4.23 -7.05 -11.98
CA ALA A 93 3.77 -5.95 -12.81
C ALA A 93 2.44 -5.41 -12.27
N LYS A 94 2.41 -4.10 -12.01
CA LYS A 94 1.23 -3.38 -11.50
C LYS A 94 0.93 -2.21 -12.46
N PRO A 95 -0.32 -1.93 -12.84
CA PRO A 95 -0.65 -0.72 -13.59
C PRO A 95 -0.14 0.53 -12.86
N LEU A 96 0.33 1.56 -13.55
CA LEU A 96 0.88 2.74 -12.88
C LEU A 96 -0.23 3.58 -12.23
N VAL A 97 -1.34 3.73 -12.94
CA VAL A 97 -2.48 4.56 -12.56
C VAL A 97 -3.50 3.73 -11.77
N VAL A 98 -3.92 4.26 -10.63
CA VAL A 98 -5.04 3.73 -9.84
C VAL A 98 -6.27 4.59 -10.11
N ASP A 99 -7.06 4.21 -11.11
CA ASP A 99 -8.27 4.93 -11.56
C ASP A 99 -9.59 4.28 -11.10
N GLY A 100 -9.52 3.20 -10.32
CA GLY A 100 -10.67 2.46 -9.80
C GLY A 100 -11.41 1.60 -10.84
N THR A 101 -10.91 1.50 -12.07
CA THR A 101 -11.45 0.57 -13.07
C THR A 101 -11.01 -0.87 -12.81
N SER A 102 -11.75 -1.86 -13.33
CA SER A 102 -11.36 -3.27 -13.16
C SER A 102 -10.00 -3.60 -13.82
N LYS A 103 -9.56 -2.81 -14.82
CA LYS A 103 -8.27 -2.96 -15.49
C LYS A 103 -7.09 -2.44 -14.65
N SER A 104 -7.28 -1.42 -13.80
CA SER A 104 -6.19 -0.89 -12.95
C SER A 104 -5.82 -1.78 -11.74
N HIS A 105 -6.52 -2.91 -11.59
CA HIS A 105 -6.27 -3.92 -10.56
C HIS A 105 -5.74 -5.25 -11.10
N GLU A 106 -5.53 -5.40 -12.41
CA GLU A 106 -4.92 -6.61 -12.96
C GLU A 106 -3.41 -6.58 -12.72
N LEU A 107 -2.94 -7.54 -11.92
CA LEU A 107 -1.53 -7.71 -11.61
C LEU A 107 -1.01 -8.95 -12.34
N PHE A 108 0.26 -8.92 -12.73
CA PHE A 108 0.93 -10.06 -13.33
C PHE A 108 2.23 -10.38 -12.59
N LEU A 109 2.64 -11.64 -12.65
CA LEU A 109 3.94 -12.10 -12.22
C LEU A 109 4.72 -12.61 -13.43
N ALA A 110 5.81 -11.93 -13.75
CA ALA A 110 6.68 -12.25 -14.87
C ALA A 110 7.88 -13.08 -14.40
N TYR A 111 8.10 -14.23 -15.05
CA TYR A 111 9.16 -15.18 -14.67
C TYR A 111 10.40 -15.14 -15.58
N ASP A 112 10.28 -14.56 -16.78
CA ASP A 112 11.39 -14.41 -17.72
C ASP A 112 11.38 -13.05 -18.42
N GLN A 113 12.51 -12.70 -19.04
CA GLN A 113 12.67 -11.42 -19.72
C GLN A 113 11.92 -11.36 -21.06
N SER A 114 11.74 -12.49 -21.74
CA SER A 114 11.12 -12.52 -23.06
C SER A 114 9.63 -12.20 -23.01
N SER A 115 8.95 -12.59 -21.94
CA SER A 115 7.52 -12.31 -21.76
C SER A 115 7.22 -10.88 -21.30
N LEU A 116 8.23 -10.08 -20.95
CA LEU A 116 8.02 -8.71 -20.48
C LEU A 116 7.41 -7.79 -21.55
N VAL A 117 7.64 -8.09 -22.84
CA VAL A 117 7.09 -7.32 -23.97
C VAL A 117 5.57 -7.47 -24.12
N GLU A 118 4.98 -8.47 -23.47
CA GLU A 118 3.53 -8.70 -23.45
C GLU A 118 2.80 -7.80 -22.44
N LEU A 119 3.53 -7.11 -21.57
CA LEU A 119 2.95 -6.17 -20.60
C LEU A 119 2.56 -4.86 -21.28
N GLU A 120 1.46 -4.24 -20.81
CA GLU A 120 0.92 -2.99 -21.34
C GLU A 120 1.23 -1.82 -20.39
N PRO A 121 2.13 -0.88 -20.75
CA PRO A 121 2.34 0.36 -20.02
C PRO A 121 1.10 1.29 -20.04
N PRO A 122 0.97 2.23 -19.08
CA PRO A 122 1.95 2.55 -18.04
C PRO A 122 1.86 1.59 -16.85
N LEU A 123 3.02 1.12 -16.36
CA LEU A 123 3.10 0.13 -15.29
C LEU A 123 4.34 0.32 -14.40
N VAL A 124 4.29 -0.29 -13.22
CA VAL A 124 5.42 -0.48 -12.30
C VAL A 124 5.81 -1.95 -12.30
N LEU A 125 7.09 -2.23 -12.55
CA LEU A 125 7.70 -3.53 -12.31
C LEU A 125 8.39 -3.49 -10.96
N GLN A 126 8.04 -4.40 -10.06
CA GLN A 126 8.61 -4.48 -8.72
C GLN A 126 9.15 -5.89 -8.49
N GLU A 127 10.34 -6.02 -7.92
CA GLU A 127 10.91 -7.32 -7.57
C GLU A 127 10.00 -8.10 -6.61
N PHE A 128 9.77 -9.37 -6.93
CA PHE A 128 9.07 -10.26 -6.02
C PHE A 128 10.01 -10.68 -4.88
N VAL A 129 9.57 -10.42 -3.65
CA VAL A 129 10.31 -10.81 -2.44
C VAL A 129 9.62 -12.01 -1.81
N ASN A 130 10.35 -13.09 -1.56
CA ASN A 130 9.84 -14.22 -0.79
C ASN A 130 9.55 -13.78 0.65
N HIS A 131 8.33 -14.01 1.12
CA HIS A 131 7.82 -13.48 2.40
C HIS A 131 6.93 -14.48 3.18
N GLY A 132 7.03 -15.76 2.86
CA GLY A 132 6.30 -16.82 3.57
C GLY A 132 4.81 -16.87 3.30
N GLY A 133 4.31 -16.16 2.28
CA GLY A 133 2.90 -16.14 1.93
C GLY A 133 2.01 -15.37 2.91
N ILE A 134 2.59 -14.50 3.74
CA ILE A 134 1.85 -13.65 4.69
C ILE A 134 2.08 -12.17 4.40
N LEU A 135 0.97 -11.45 4.28
CA LEU A 135 0.92 -10.00 4.21
C LEU A 135 0.44 -9.43 5.54
N PHE A 136 1.15 -8.43 6.05
CA PHE A 136 0.72 -7.63 7.20
C PHE A 136 0.04 -6.35 6.68
N LYS A 137 -1.27 -6.31 6.79
CA LYS A 137 -2.06 -5.13 6.44
C LYS A 137 -2.14 -4.22 7.66
N VAL A 138 -1.37 -3.14 7.63
CA VAL A 138 -1.24 -2.17 8.72
C VAL A 138 -2.20 -1.02 8.48
N TYR A 139 -3.31 -1.00 9.20
CA TYR A 139 -4.30 0.08 9.16
C TYR A 139 -3.86 1.24 10.04
N VAL A 140 -3.97 2.45 9.50
CA VAL A 140 -3.67 3.71 10.15
C VAL A 140 -4.95 4.55 10.20
N ILE A 141 -5.39 4.90 11.41
CA ILE A 141 -6.55 5.74 11.67
C ILE A 141 -6.10 6.85 12.62
N GLY A 142 -5.62 7.96 12.08
CA GLY A 142 -4.92 8.96 12.87
C GLY A 142 -3.74 8.34 13.63
N ASP A 143 -3.71 8.49 14.96
CA ASP A 143 -2.65 7.92 15.80
C ASP A 143 -2.81 6.41 16.07
N PHE A 144 -3.94 5.81 15.69
CA PHE A 144 -4.16 4.38 15.85
C PHE A 144 -3.46 3.57 14.76
N VAL A 145 -2.75 2.53 15.16
CA VAL A 145 -2.14 1.54 14.27
C VAL A 145 -2.66 0.16 14.63
N LYS A 146 -3.24 -0.55 13.66
CA LYS A 146 -3.75 -1.91 13.83
C LYS A 146 -3.31 -2.79 12.67
N VAL A 147 -2.71 -3.94 12.97
CA VAL A 147 -2.25 -4.89 11.97
C VAL A 147 -3.20 -6.07 11.89
N VAL A 148 -3.42 -6.54 10.66
CA VAL A 148 -4.04 -7.85 10.41
C VAL A 148 -3.21 -8.65 9.42
N ARG A 149 -3.21 -9.97 9.59
CA ARG A 149 -2.54 -10.95 8.73
C ARG A 149 -3.48 -11.36 7.60
N ARG A 150 -2.93 -11.43 6.39
CA ARG A 150 -3.61 -11.88 5.18
C ARG A 150 -2.75 -12.92 4.49
N PHE A 151 -3.39 -13.90 3.86
CA PHE A 151 -2.66 -14.74 2.91
C PHE A 151 -2.20 -13.90 1.72
N SER A 152 -1.01 -14.21 1.24
CA SER A 152 -0.33 -13.58 0.12
C SER A 152 0.20 -14.66 -0.82
N LEU A 153 0.97 -14.27 -1.84
CA LEU A 153 1.59 -15.23 -2.74
C LEU A 153 2.59 -16.12 -2.00
N PRO A 154 2.57 -17.44 -2.25
CA PRO A 154 3.54 -18.34 -1.68
C PRO A 154 4.95 -18.00 -2.18
N ASN A 155 5.95 -18.46 -1.45
CA ASN A 155 7.34 -18.34 -1.88
C ASN A 155 7.56 -19.09 -3.18
N ILE A 156 8.45 -18.54 -4.01
CA ILE A 156 8.88 -19.14 -5.26
C ILE A 156 10.24 -19.77 -5.03
N SER A 157 10.33 -21.09 -5.18
CA SER A 157 11.59 -21.80 -5.04
C SER A 157 12.48 -21.65 -6.27
N ARG A 158 13.78 -21.81 -6.10
CA ARG A 158 14.74 -21.83 -7.23
C ARG A 158 14.42 -22.91 -8.28
N ARG A 159 13.78 -24.01 -7.87
CA ARG A 159 13.32 -25.07 -8.78
C ARG A 159 12.14 -24.63 -9.63
N GLU A 160 11.20 -23.88 -9.05
CA GLU A 160 10.06 -23.31 -9.79
C GLU A 160 10.53 -22.23 -10.76
N LEU A 161 11.45 -21.35 -10.34
CA LEU A 161 12.06 -20.34 -11.23
C LEU A 161 12.71 -20.95 -12.48
N SER A 162 13.27 -22.17 -12.37
CA SER A 162 13.88 -22.85 -13.53
C SER A 162 12.87 -23.51 -14.49
N LYS A 163 11.61 -23.62 -14.08
CA LYS A 163 10.56 -24.34 -14.82
C LYS A 163 9.47 -23.44 -15.37
N LEU A 164 9.22 -22.31 -14.70
CA LEU A 164 8.18 -21.36 -15.06
C LEU A 164 8.76 -20.34 -16.05
N THR A 165 8.03 -20.15 -17.15
CA THR A 165 8.28 -19.14 -18.17
C THR A 165 6.94 -18.51 -18.53
N GLY A 166 6.92 -17.20 -18.74
CA GLY A 166 5.77 -16.43 -19.16
C GLY A 166 5.27 -15.45 -18.09
N LEU A 167 4.16 -14.80 -18.45
CA LEU A 167 3.34 -13.98 -17.56
C LEU A 167 2.22 -14.81 -16.95
N PHE A 168 2.06 -14.70 -15.64
CA PHE A 168 0.96 -15.32 -14.92
C PHE A 168 0.09 -14.24 -14.28
N PRO A 169 -1.24 -14.25 -14.51
CA PRO A 169 -2.14 -13.39 -13.77
C PRO A 169 -1.99 -13.65 -12.28
N PHE A 170 -1.88 -12.57 -11.50
CA PHE A 170 -1.77 -12.67 -10.06
C PHE A 170 -3.07 -13.32 -9.52
N PRO A 171 -3.00 -14.49 -8.87
CA PRO A 171 -4.18 -15.07 -8.27
C PRO A 171 -4.69 -14.09 -7.21
N ARG A 172 -6.01 -13.86 -7.12
CA ARG A 172 -6.62 -12.91 -6.17
C ARG A 172 -6.51 -13.41 -4.71
N VAL A 173 -5.29 -13.57 -4.21
CA VAL A 173 -4.97 -14.18 -2.92
C VAL A 173 -5.08 -13.20 -1.76
N SER A 174 -5.00 -11.90 -2.00
CA SER A 174 -5.03 -10.83 -0.97
C SER A 174 -6.40 -10.16 -0.82
N SER A 175 -7.47 -10.74 -1.37
CA SER A 175 -8.83 -10.22 -1.18
C SER A 175 -9.23 -10.28 0.30
N ALA A 176 -10.14 -9.40 0.73
CA ALA A 176 -10.61 -9.36 2.12
C ALA A 176 -11.19 -10.70 2.64
N ALA A 177 -11.41 -11.70 1.78
CA ALA A 177 -11.84 -13.05 2.12
C ALA A 177 -10.70 -13.99 2.58
N SER A 178 -9.43 -13.59 2.46
CA SER A 178 -8.25 -14.38 2.87
C SER A 178 -7.63 -13.91 4.19
N SER A 179 -8.47 -13.76 5.23
CA SER A 179 -7.95 -13.55 6.59
C SER A 179 -7.04 -14.72 6.99
N ALA A 180 -5.90 -14.42 7.61
CA ALA A 180 -4.98 -15.42 8.14
C ALA A 180 -4.84 -15.32 9.67
N GLU A 181 -5.72 -14.57 10.34
CA GLU A 181 -5.68 -14.38 11.80
C GLU A 181 -5.85 -15.69 12.58
N ASP A 182 -6.79 -16.53 12.15
CA ASP A 182 -7.14 -17.80 12.80
C ASP A 182 -6.45 -19.02 12.15
N ALA A 183 -5.52 -18.78 11.22
CA ALA A 183 -4.82 -19.85 10.52
C ALA A 183 -3.68 -20.41 11.39
N ASP A 184 -3.51 -21.74 11.35
CA ASP A 184 -2.35 -22.40 11.93
C ASP A 184 -1.13 -22.15 11.03
N LEU A 185 -0.35 -21.13 11.38
CA LEU A 185 0.81 -20.65 10.63
C LEU A 185 2.10 -20.93 11.40
N ASP A 186 3.19 -21.13 10.67
CA ASP A 186 4.52 -21.17 11.28
C ASP A 186 4.74 -19.87 12.10
N PRO A 187 4.98 -19.98 13.42
CA PRO A 187 5.21 -18.83 14.28
C PRO A 187 6.31 -17.90 13.76
N GLY A 188 7.33 -18.47 13.11
CA GLY A 188 8.44 -17.72 12.55
C GLY A 188 8.09 -16.88 11.31
N VAL A 189 6.97 -17.16 10.66
CA VAL A 189 6.46 -16.41 9.50
C VAL A 189 5.34 -15.46 9.91
N ALA A 190 4.52 -15.86 10.89
CA ALA A 190 3.31 -15.14 11.29
C ALA A 190 3.51 -14.14 12.43
N GLU A 191 4.68 -14.08 13.06
CA GLU A 191 4.99 -13.09 14.12
C GLU A 191 4.68 -11.67 13.66
N LEU A 192 4.00 -10.86 14.46
CA LEU A 192 3.67 -9.50 14.04
C LEU A 192 4.94 -8.63 13.94
N PRO A 193 5.00 -7.67 12.99
CA PRO A 193 6.09 -6.71 12.95
C PRO A 193 6.22 -5.96 14.29
N PRO A 194 7.44 -5.59 14.72
CA PRO A 194 7.64 -4.89 15.98
C PRO A 194 6.79 -3.62 16.06
N ARG A 195 6.06 -3.47 17.16
CA ARG A 195 5.18 -2.32 17.35
C ARG A 195 5.88 -0.96 17.20
N PRO A 196 7.08 -0.71 17.77
CA PRO A 196 7.79 0.55 17.60
C PRO A 196 8.08 0.87 16.12
N LEU A 197 8.39 -0.15 15.32
CA LEU A 197 8.60 -0.03 13.87
C LEU A 197 7.33 0.50 13.18
N LEU A 198 6.18 -0.11 13.50
CA LEU A 198 4.89 0.23 12.90
C LEU A 198 4.40 1.62 13.31
N GLU A 199 4.56 1.98 14.58
CA GLU A 199 4.20 3.31 15.09
C GLU A 199 5.04 4.40 14.41
N ARG A 200 6.35 4.18 14.29
CA ARG A 200 7.25 5.10 13.59
C ARG A 200 6.92 5.19 12.10
N LEU A 201 6.73 4.05 11.43
CA LEU A 201 6.37 4.01 10.01
C LEU A 201 5.06 4.75 9.73
N ALA A 202 4.01 4.47 10.52
CA ALA A 202 2.72 5.13 10.36
C ALA A 202 2.81 6.63 10.61
N LYS A 203 3.52 7.06 11.65
CA LYS A 203 3.72 8.48 11.96
C LYS A 203 4.43 9.23 10.84
N GLU A 204 5.53 8.67 10.33
CA GLU A 204 6.31 9.31 9.27
C GLU A 204 5.53 9.38 7.96
N LEU A 205 4.81 8.30 7.59
CA LEU A 205 3.98 8.30 6.39
C LEU A 205 2.80 9.26 6.49
N ARG A 206 2.14 9.36 7.64
CA ARG A 206 1.10 10.39 7.86
C ARG A 206 1.63 11.79 7.63
N HIS A 207 2.84 12.08 8.10
CA HIS A 207 3.44 13.39 7.96
C HIS A 207 3.79 13.71 6.49
N ARG A 208 4.38 12.76 5.76
CA ARG A 208 4.80 12.93 4.37
C ARG A 208 3.63 12.96 3.40
N LEU A 209 2.71 12.01 3.54
CA LEU A 209 1.55 11.89 2.67
C LEU A 209 0.46 12.91 3.00
N GLY A 210 0.45 13.47 4.22
CA GLY A 210 -0.62 14.35 4.68
C GLY A 210 -1.93 13.63 5.00
N LEU A 211 -1.92 12.29 5.05
CA LEU A 211 -3.10 11.45 5.24
C LEU A 211 -3.26 11.01 6.69
N GLN A 212 -4.49 10.70 7.07
CA GLN A 212 -4.86 10.14 8.37
C GLN A 212 -5.47 8.75 8.24
N LEU A 213 -6.09 8.44 7.10
CA LEU A 213 -6.86 7.22 6.88
C LEU A 213 -6.32 6.42 5.70
N PHE A 214 -5.44 5.47 5.99
CA PHE A 214 -4.87 4.59 4.96
C PHE A 214 -4.47 3.24 5.57
N ASN A 215 -4.14 2.28 4.71
CA ASN A 215 -3.36 1.12 5.16
C ASN A 215 -2.09 0.96 4.34
N ILE A 216 -1.14 0.27 4.95
CA ILE A 216 0.13 -0.13 4.36
C ILE A 216 0.07 -1.65 4.18
N ASP A 217 0.39 -2.12 2.98
CA ASP A 217 0.61 -3.53 2.71
C ASP A 217 2.11 -3.84 2.92
N LEU A 218 2.41 -4.51 4.03
CA LEU A 218 3.78 -4.78 4.49
C LEU A 218 4.08 -6.28 4.44
N ILE A 219 5.23 -6.65 3.87
CA ILE A 219 5.73 -8.02 3.89
C ILE A 219 7.05 -8.09 4.65
N ARG A 220 7.37 -9.25 5.21
CA ARG A 220 8.67 -9.52 5.85
C ARG A 220 9.47 -10.45 4.97
N GLU A 221 10.73 -10.13 4.72
CA GLU A 221 11.61 -10.95 3.91
C GLU A 221 11.91 -12.28 4.62
N GLN A 222 11.92 -13.38 3.86
CA GLN A 222 11.98 -14.73 4.41
C GLN A 222 13.33 -15.09 5.09
N VAL A 223 14.44 -14.61 4.54
CA VAL A 223 15.82 -14.94 4.92
C VAL A 223 16.31 -14.03 6.06
N ASN A 224 16.19 -12.72 5.88
CA ASN A 224 16.44 -11.66 6.83
C ASN A 224 15.12 -11.19 7.46
N ARG A 225 14.80 -11.77 8.62
CA ARG A 225 13.55 -11.51 9.34
C ARG A 225 13.42 -10.09 9.92
N ASP A 226 14.51 -9.34 9.95
CA ASP A 226 14.54 -7.96 10.41
C ASP A 226 14.27 -6.97 9.26
N MET A 227 14.13 -7.47 8.02
CA MET A 227 13.84 -6.66 6.84
C MET A 227 12.36 -6.75 6.46
N TYR A 228 11.71 -5.59 6.40
CA TYR A 228 10.34 -5.43 5.96
C TYR A 228 10.27 -4.59 4.70
N PHE A 229 9.29 -4.89 3.85
CA PHE A 229 9.06 -4.18 2.61
C PHE A 229 7.63 -3.68 2.53
N VAL A 230 7.46 -2.38 2.28
CA VAL A 230 6.18 -1.82 1.88
C VAL A 230 5.99 -2.08 0.39
N ILE A 231 4.89 -2.73 0.03
CA ILE A 231 4.59 -3.08 -1.35
C ILE A 231 3.41 -2.30 -1.93
N ASP A 232 2.58 -1.70 -1.08
CA ASP A 232 1.44 -0.86 -1.49
C ASP A 232 0.96 0.02 -0.32
N ILE A 233 0.37 1.17 -0.63
CA ILE A 233 -0.36 2.02 0.32
C ILE A 233 -1.72 2.32 -0.30
N ASN A 234 -2.79 2.16 0.47
CA ASN A 234 -4.15 2.37 -0.03
C ASN A 234 -4.86 3.44 0.80
N TYR A 235 -5.37 4.48 0.12
CA TYR A 235 -6.23 5.49 0.72
C TYR A 235 -7.57 4.88 1.14
N PHE A 236 -8.06 5.26 2.32
CA PHE A 236 -9.38 4.91 2.83
C PHE A 236 -9.84 3.48 2.47
N PRO A 237 -9.11 2.45 2.94
CA PRO A 237 -9.42 1.07 2.61
C PRO A 237 -10.74 0.61 3.24
N GLY A 238 -11.17 -0.61 2.89
CA GLY A 238 -12.26 -1.26 3.59
C GLY A 238 -11.91 -1.56 5.06
N TYR A 239 -12.50 -0.82 6.00
CA TYR A 239 -12.35 -1.01 7.44
C TYR A 239 -13.33 -2.02 8.06
N GLY A 240 -14.38 -2.43 7.33
CA GLY A 240 -15.45 -3.29 7.89
C GLY A 240 -15.01 -4.69 8.35
N LYS A 241 -13.74 -5.07 8.11
CA LYS A 241 -13.14 -6.32 8.61
C LYS A 241 -12.02 -6.08 9.62
N LEU A 242 -11.80 -4.83 10.05
CA LEU A 242 -10.82 -4.46 11.04
C LEU A 242 -11.49 -4.54 12.43
N PRO A 243 -11.05 -5.44 13.32
CA PRO A 243 -11.65 -5.56 14.65
C PRO A 243 -11.56 -4.25 15.42
N GLY A 244 -12.70 -3.80 15.96
CA GLY A 244 -12.80 -2.58 16.78
C GLY A 244 -12.66 -1.27 16.00
N TYR A 245 -12.86 -1.27 14.68
CA TYR A 245 -12.78 -0.06 13.86
C TYR A 245 -13.74 1.03 14.34
N GLU A 246 -14.93 0.66 14.83
CA GLU A 246 -15.94 1.58 15.32
C GLU A 246 -15.36 2.46 16.44
N HIS A 247 -14.70 1.84 17.42
CA HIS A 247 -14.07 2.53 18.54
C HIS A 247 -12.92 3.44 18.09
N MET A 248 -12.09 2.96 17.16
CA MET A 248 -10.99 3.75 16.61
C MET A 248 -11.52 5.01 15.90
N PHE A 249 -12.58 4.90 15.10
CA PHE A 249 -13.20 6.05 14.43
C PHE A 249 -13.91 6.98 15.42
N THR A 250 -14.61 6.47 16.44
CA THR A 250 -15.27 7.32 17.44
C THR A 250 -14.28 8.14 18.26
N ASP A 251 -13.06 7.64 18.46
CA ASP A 251 -11.99 8.37 19.15
C ASP A 251 -11.24 9.34 18.21
N PHE A 252 -11.05 8.94 16.95
CA PHE A 252 -10.33 9.70 15.94
C PHE A 252 -11.10 10.93 15.44
N LEU A 253 -12.38 10.78 15.07
CA LEU A 253 -13.12 11.87 14.44
C LEU A 253 -13.20 13.14 15.34
N PRO A 254 -13.40 13.03 16.67
CA PRO A 254 -13.35 14.19 17.56
C PRO A 254 -11.95 14.80 17.74
N SER A 255 -10.87 14.04 17.56
CA SER A 255 -9.50 14.57 17.65
C SER A 255 -9.11 15.31 16.37
N ALA A 256 -9.57 14.82 15.21
CA ALA A 256 -9.38 15.46 13.92
C ALA A 256 -10.10 16.81 13.79
N SER A 257 -11.24 17.01 14.47
CA SER A 257 -11.94 18.30 14.50
C SER A 257 -11.27 19.32 15.42
N LYS A 258 -10.66 18.88 16.53
CA LYS A 258 -9.99 19.75 17.53
C LYS A 258 -8.59 20.20 17.14
N SER A 259 -7.90 19.49 16.24
CA SER A 259 -6.55 19.87 15.79
C SER A 259 -6.52 21.23 15.08
N LYS A 260 -7.65 21.69 14.50
CA LYS A 260 -7.82 23.05 13.96
C LYS A 260 -7.75 24.14 15.04
N GLU A 261 -8.04 23.85 16.31
CA GLU A 261 -8.06 24.84 17.40
C GLU A 261 -6.71 24.99 18.12
N LYS A 262 -5.78 24.04 17.94
CA LYS A 262 -4.53 23.93 18.72
C LYS A 262 -3.25 24.03 17.86
N THR A 263 -3.14 25.04 17.00
CA THR A 263 -1.82 25.50 16.53
C THR A 263 -1.10 26.24 17.67
N GLY A 264 -0.73 25.48 18.71
CA GLY A 264 -0.17 25.96 19.95
C GLY A 264 0.19 24.80 20.89
N THR A 265 1.33 24.17 20.61
CA THR A 265 2.18 23.41 21.55
C THR A 265 1.76 21.99 21.99
N MET A 266 2.68 21.05 21.68
CA MET A 266 3.06 19.78 22.31
C MET A 266 2.17 18.50 22.25
N GLY A 267 2.81 17.45 21.70
CA GLY A 267 3.03 16.13 22.33
C GLY A 267 1.79 15.28 22.63
N ASN A 268 1.38 14.43 21.70
CA ASN A 268 0.34 13.43 21.96
C ASN A 268 0.94 12.03 22.18
N GLU A 269 0.59 11.45 23.33
CA GLU A 269 0.69 10.02 23.64
C GLU A 269 -0.25 9.21 22.73
N PHE A 270 0.29 8.14 22.16
CA PHE A 270 -0.44 7.20 21.31
C PHE A 270 -1.49 6.43 22.13
N LYS A 271 -2.77 6.54 21.75
CA LYS A 271 -3.85 5.71 22.29
C LYS A 271 -3.93 4.40 21.53
N LEU A 272 -4.01 3.31 22.29
CA LEU A 272 -3.95 1.94 21.80
C LEU A 272 -5.27 1.22 22.08
N CYS A 273 -5.83 0.55 21.08
CA CYS A 273 -6.90 -0.42 21.28
C CYS A 273 -6.33 -1.81 20.94
N MET A 274 -6.12 -2.65 21.96
CA MET A 274 -5.53 -3.98 21.80
C MET A 274 -6.58 -5.04 21.56
N GLN A 275 -6.31 -5.86 20.55
CA GLN A 275 -6.45 -7.31 20.63
C GLN A 275 -5.15 -7.86 20.01
N TYR A 276 -4.31 -8.40 20.88
CA TYR A 276 -3.33 -9.44 20.54
C TYR A 276 -4.07 -10.78 20.51
#